data_AF-A0A9X3X7J6-F1
#
_entry.id   AF-A0A9X3X7J6-F1
#
_cell.length_a   1.000
_cell.length_b   1.000
_cell.length_c   1.000
_cell.angle_alpha   90.00
_cell.angle_beta   90.00
_cell.angle_gamma   90.00
#
_symmetry.space_group_name_H-M   'P 1'
#
loop_
_entity.id
_entity.type
_entity.pdbx_description
1 polymer ?
#
loop_
_entity_poly.entity_id
_entity_poly.type
_entity_poly.pdbx_seq_one_letter_code
_entity_poly.pdbx_strand_id
1 'polypeptide(L)'
;MREATSAGAARYGPTRRGSTMRMHMRPVESQRFPQVLGAFAFAALATTTWVSGCAGRDDATASSASSNSNSGTTTHSRHGDDFTIHGTGFGAKVDSNAGDHRFLGKRHLVARFSDFDNATSAEPAENTKEGWRAHLDGIYPILTSTDFNAAATASGATLELSGGPTRSGRWLQRRITQEIRDAYPQNYRLRNWNLWDTNEYHPQMYLSCYVNLSTTEEPGKYFRFYWTDSSVINHNVWTALQGSTLTARAEGSNDGMPGIYADPPASYQDNTWIRYEILADFENDVISFYANGQMLKDASRGYTGEISGWLGTGGKIDYFLLSNTVDMDGDAGEFLGHAMPYLDFSFERIELADAPVWENRTQSVIQVPTRWTDTEIDIVVNQGTFADLSDKHLFLLKGMTATYLGPLP
;
A
#
# COMPACT_ATOMS: atom_id res chain seq x y z
N MET A 1 51.65 -23.68 -52.23
CA MET A 1 50.63 -23.13 -53.16
C MET A 1 49.56 -22.49 -52.29
N ARG A 2 49.41 -21.17 -52.42
CA ARG A 2 48.42 -20.26 -51.83
C ARG A 2 48.46 -19.94 -50.32
N GLU A 3 48.68 -18.65 -50.11
CA GLU A 3 48.57 -17.82 -48.92
C GLU A 3 47.14 -17.78 -48.34
N ALA A 4 47.04 -17.56 -47.03
CA ALA A 4 45.96 -16.75 -46.43
C ALA A 4 46.43 -16.15 -45.10
N THR A 5 46.73 -14.87 -45.22
CA THR A 5 46.94 -13.76 -44.27
C THR A 5 46.23 -13.79 -42.91
N SER A 6 47.00 -13.38 -41.90
CA SER A 6 46.61 -12.91 -40.57
C SER A 6 46.20 -11.44 -40.54
N ALA A 7 45.12 -11.11 -39.84
CA ALA A 7 44.77 -9.77 -39.33
C ALA A 7 43.82 -9.98 -38.13
N GLY A 8 43.83 -9.28 -37.01
CA GLY A 8 44.60 -8.15 -36.50
C GLY A 8 43.90 -7.78 -35.19
N ALA A 9 44.57 -7.95 -34.05
CA ALA A 9 43.98 -7.71 -32.73
C ALA A 9 44.08 -6.23 -32.35
N ALA A 10 42.95 -5.52 -32.30
CA ALA A 10 42.88 -4.16 -31.78
C ALA A 10 42.70 -4.19 -30.26
N ARG A 11 43.73 -3.74 -29.53
CA ARG A 11 43.67 -3.46 -28.09
C ARG A 11 42.99 -2.11 -27.87
N TYR A 12 41.86 -2.10 -27.16
CA TYR A 12 41.29 -0.89 -26.57
C TYR A 12 41.87 -0.71 -25.16
N GLY A 13 42.62 0.37 -24.95
CA GLY A 13 43.01 0.85 -23.63
C GLY A 13 42.13 2.03 -23.20
N PRO A 14 41.77 2.17 -21.92
CA PRO A 14 40.96 3.30 -21.47
C PRO A 14 41.84 4.53 -21.18
N THR A 15 41.61 5.61 -21.94
CA THR A 15 42.06 6.96 -21.59
C THR A 15 41.20 7.55 -20.47
N ARG A 16 41.71 7.58 -19.23
CA ARG A 16 41.16 8.41 -18.15
C ARG A 16 41.52 9.87 -18.39
N ARG A 17 40.53 10.71 -18.73
CA ARG A 17 40.63 12.17 -18.57
C ARG A 17 40.00 12.54 -17.22
N GLY A 18 40.83 12.99 -16.28
CA GLY A 18 40.37 13.62 -15.07
C GLY A 18 39.92 15.05 -15.38
N SER A 19 38.63 15.32 -15.18
CA SER A 19 38.08 16.68 -15.09
C SER A 19 37.67 16.92 -13.64
N THR A 20 38.48 17.69 -12.93
CA THR A 20 38.20 18.19 -11.59
C THR A 20 37.10 19.25 -11.69
N MET A 21 35.86 18.88 -11.35
CA MET A 21 34.76 19.84 -11.21
C MET A 21 34.90 20.54 -9.85
N ARG A 22 35.28 21.81 -9.85
CA ARG A 22 35.20 22.68 -8.67
C ARG A 22 33.75 23.10 -8.46
N MET A 23 33.11 22.58 -7.43
CA MET A 23 31.81 23.04 -6.96
C MET A 23 32.01 24.38 -6.23
N HIS A 24 31.49 25.46 -6.79
CA HIS A 24 31.35 26.73 -6.07
C HIS A 24 30.10 26.66 -5.21
N MET A 25 30.27 26.40 -3.90
CA MET A 25 29.24 26.69 -2.92
C MET A 25 29.05 28.20 -2.84
N ARG A 26 27.87 28.69 -3.22
CA ARG A 26 27.42 30.03 -2.81
C ARG A 26 26.89 29.92 -1.38
N PRO A 27 27.20 30.87 -0.48
CA PRO A 27 26.60 30.90 0.84
C PRO A 27 25.10 31.21 0.70
N VAL A 28 24.27 30.41 1.39
CA VAL A 28 22.84 30.65 1.53
C VAL A 28 22.68 31.84 2.49
N GLU A 29 22.16 32.95 1.97
CA GLU A 29 21.69 34.07 2.79
C GLU A 29 20.50 33.60 3.64
N SER A 30 20.66 33.68 4.96
CA SER A 30 19.61 33.40 5.93
C SER A 30 18.53 34.48 5.85
N GLN A 31 17.43 34.22 5.14
CA GLN A 31 16.20 34.99 5.31
C GLN A 31 15.51 34.57 6.61
N ARG A 32 15.53 35.49 7.58
CA ARG A 32 14.76 35.40 8.82
C ARG A 32 13.28 35.56 8.48
N PHE A 33 12.48 34.52 8.70
CA PHE A 33 11.03 34.64 8.78
C PHE A 33 10.60 34.92 10.24
N PRO A 34 9.60 35.80 10.46
CA PRO A 34 9.11 36.10 11.79
C PRO A 34 8.27 34.94 12.32
N GLN A 35 8.49 34.59 13.59
CA GLN A 35 7.61 33.72 14.36
C GLN A 35 6.22 34.36 14.47
N VAL A 36 5.20 33.71 13.90
CA VAL A 36 3.81 33.99 14.19
C VAL A 36 3.29 32.86 15.07
N LEU A 37 3.23 33.14 16.38
CA LEU A 37 2.42 32.40 17.33
C LEU A 37 0.95 32.64 17.00
N GLY A 38 0.26 31.61 16.53
CA GLY A 38 -1.17 31.62 16.25
C GLY A 38 -1.79 30.28 16.59
N ALA A 39 -2.15 30.10 17.87
CA ALA A 39 -3.02 29.01 18.28
C ALA A 39 -4.45 29.32 17.83
N PHE A 40 -4.96 28.60 16.83
CA PHE A 40 -6.39 28.53 16.53
C PHE A 40 -6.79 27.06 16.50
N ALA A 41 -7.31 26.58 17.62
CA ALA A 41 -8.09 25.36 17.68
C ALA A 41 -9.54 25.72 17.33
N PHE A 42 -9.95 25.47 16.08
CA PHE A 42 -11.36 25.36 15.74
C PHE A 42 -11.76 23.89 15.89
N ALA A 43 -12.37 23.55 17.03
CA ALA A 43 -13.12 22.31 17.17
C ALA A 43 -14.46 22.50 16.44
N ALA A 44 -14.57 21.99 15.21
CA ALA A 44 -15.86 21.80 14.58
C ALA A 44 -16.54 20.61 15.27
N LEU A 45 -17.59 20.90 16.05
CA LEU A 45 -18.43 19.89 16.68
C LEU A 45 -19.30 19.26 15.58
N ALA A 46 -18.85 18.15 14.99
CA ALA A 46 -19.70 17.33 14.14
C ALA A 46 -20.73 16.63 15.02
N THR A 47 -21.98 17.07 14.95
CA THR A 47 -23.11 16.37 15.59
C THR A 47 -23.50 15.17 14.72
N THR A 48 -22.94 14.01 15.00
CA THR A 48 -23.38 12.74 14.39
C THR A 48 -24.76 12.39 14.92
N THR A 49 -25.78 12.46 14.06
CA THR A 49 -27.14 12.04 14.41
C THR A 49 -27.32 10.60 13.93
N TRP A 50 -27.54 9.68 14.86
CA TRP A 50 -27.78 8.27 14.54
C TRP A 50 -29.24 8.04 14.19
N VAL A 51 -29.51 7.55 12.97
CA VAL A 51 -30.84 7.06 12.57
C VAL A 51 -30.69 5.62 12.09
N SER A 52 -31.08 4.67 12.93
CA SER A 52 -31.22 3.27 12.51
C SER A 52 -32.60 3.10 11.87
N GLY A 53 -32.64 2.90 10.56
CA GLY A 53 -33.86 2.71 9.79
C GLY A 53 -33.89 1.35 9.09
N CYS A 54 -34.47 0.34 9.73
CA CYS A 54 -34.88 -0.89 9.05
C CYS A 54 -36.20 -0.66 8.30
N ALA A 55 -36.16 -0.64 6.97
CA ALA A 55 -37.38 -0.63 6.15
C ALA A 55 -37.92 -2.07 5.99
N GLY A 56 -38.91 -2.42 6.83
CA GLY A 56 -39.74 -3.62 6.67
C GLY A 56 -41.13 -3.25 6.15
N ARG A 57 -41.56 -3.92 5.08
CA ARG A 57 -42.88 -3.81 4.43
C ARG A 57 -44.01 -4.27 5.37
N ASP A 58 -45.13 -3.54 5.29
CA ASP A 58 -46.39 -3.81 5.97
C ASP A 58 -47.07 -5.12 5.55
N ASP A 59 -47.58 -5.87 6.52
CA ASP A 59 -48.90 -6.51 6.43
C ASP A 59 -49.46 -6.73 7.85
N ALA A 60 -50.66 -6.19 8.09
CA ALA A 60 -51.29 -6.10 9.39
C ALA A 60 -52.14 -7.34 9.72
N THR A 61 -51.95 -7.93 10.90
CA THR A 61 -53.02 -8.62 11.65
C THR A 61 -52.76 -8.50 13.16
N ALA A 62 -53.83 -8.25 13.91
CA ALA A 62 -53.80 -7.96 15.34
C ALA A 62 -53.69 -9.22 16.21
N SER A 63 -52.80 -9.21 17.22
CA SER A 63 -53.03 -10.00 18.44
C SER A 63 -52.26 -9.48 19.67
N SER A 64 -52.97 -9.47 20.80
CA SER A 64 -52.53 -9.71 22.18
C SER A 64 -51.24 -9.04 22.70
N ALA A 65 -51.44 -8.09 23.63
CA ALA A 65 -50.40 -7.52 24.46
C ALA A 65 -49.71 -8.59 25.34
N SER A 66 -48.54 -9.05 24.91
CA SER A 66 -47.51 -9.58 25.81
C SER A 66 -46.60 -8.43 26.23
N SER A 67 -46.27 -8.36 27.51
CA SER A 67 -45.22 -7.49 28.02
C SER A 67 -43.87 -7.99 27.51
N ASN A 68 -43.52 -7.63 26.27
CA ASN A 68 -42.18 -7.80 25.73
C ASN A 68 -41.24 -6.86 26.49
N SER A 69 -40.50 -7.43 27.43
CA SER A 69 -39.20 -6.90 27.81
C SER A 69 -38.33 -6.95 26.56
N ASN A 70 -38.38 -5.89 25.74
CA ASN A 70 -37.43 -5.61 24.67
C ASN A 70 -36.09 -5.33 25.34
N SER A 71 -35.42 -6.40 25.76
CA SER A 71 -33.97 -6.44 25.86
C SER A 71 -33.47 -6.22 24.45
N GLY A 72 -33.37 -4.95 24.04
CA GLY A 72 -32.77 -4.55 22.78
C GLY A 72 -31.39 -5.16 22.74
N THR A 73 -31.25 -6.24 21.98
CA THR A 73 -29.96 -6.84 21.72
C THR A 73 -29.24 -5.81 20.88
N THR A 74 -28.26 -5.13 21.47
CA THR A 74 -27.34 -4.28 20.74
C THR A 74 -26.66 -5.17 19.70
N THR A 75 -27.07 -5.04 18.45
CA THR A 75 -26.49 -5.78 17.35
C THR A 75 -25.12 -5.18 17.09
N HIS A 76 -24.08 -5.83 17.61
CA HIS A 76 -22.71 -5.46 17.33
C HIS A 76 -22.38 -5.70 15.86
N SER A 77 -21.68 -4.74 15.28
CA SER A 77 -21.15 -4.82 13.92
C SER A 77 -20.24 -6.04 13.77
N ARG A 78 -20.29 -6.67 12.61
CA ARG A 78 -19.49 -7.84 12.22
C ARG A 78 -18.66 -7.53 10.99
N HIS A 79 -17.60 -8.30 10.81
CA HIS A 79 -16.84 -8.26 9.57
C HIS A 79 -17.75 -8.55 8.37
N GLY A 80 -17.73 -7.67 7.37
CA GLY A 80 -18.57 -7.76 6.17
C GLY A 80 -19.90 -7.04 6.23
N ASP A 81 -20.30 -6.53 7.40
CA ASP A 81 -21.52 -5.73 7.53
C ASP A 81 -21.40 -4.44 6.70
N ASP A 82 -22.55 -4.00 6.16
CA ASP A 82 -22.67 -2.66 5.61
C ASP A 82 -22.78 -1.66 6.74
N PHE A 83 -22.04 -0.56 6.62
CA PHE A 83 -22.09 0.51 7.58
C PHE A 83 -22.06 1.87 6.88
N THR A 84 -23.04 2.72 7.20
CA THR A 84 -23.11 4.09 6.70
C THR A 84 -22.70 5.08 7.78
N ILE A 85 -21.71 5.89 7.45
CA ILE A 85 -21.25 7.01 8.26
C ILE A 85 -22.00 8.25 7.77
N HIS A 86 -22.76 8.89 8.65
CA HIS A 86 -23.42 10.17 8.37
C HIS A 86 -22.61 11.34 8.93
N GLY A 87 -22.52 12.43 8.17
CA GLY A 87 -21.84 13.65 8.57
C GLY A 87 -21.97 14.76 7.54
N THR A 88 -21.01 15.68 7.52
CA THR A 88 -20.93 16.82 6.59
C THR A 88 -19.46 17.17 6.34
N GLY A 89 -19.14 17.68 5.15
CA GLY A 89 -17.77 18.08 4.82
C GLY A 89 -16.83 16.91 4.53
N PHE A 90 -17.39 15.74 4.21
CA PHE A 90 -16.61 14.58 3.77
C PHE A 90 -16.04 14.77 2.36
N GLY A 91 -16.57 15.72 1.57
CA GLY A 91 -16.21 15.86 0.17
C GLY A 91 -16.74 14.72 -0.70
N ALA A 92 -16.40 14.74 -1.98
CA ALA A 92 -16.71 13.66 -2.92
C ALA A 92 -15.43 12.92 -3.27
N LYS A 93 -15.52 11.59 -3.38
CA LYS A 93 -14.40 10.74 -3.78
C LYS A 93 -14.67 10.18 -5.17
N VAL A 94 -13.64 10.21 -6.02
CA VAL A 94 -13.71 9.61 -7.35
C VAL A 94 -13.67 8.09 -7.23
N ASP A 95 -14.46 7.44 -8.07
CA ASP A 95 -14.45 6.00 -8.22
C ASP A 95 -13.29 5.57 -9.11
N SER A 96 -12.31 4.93 -8.50
CA SER A 96 -11.11 4.43 -9.16
C SER A 96 -11.20 2.93 -9.49
N ASN A 97 -12.30 2.26 -9.17
CA ASN A 97 -12.47 0.82 -9.41
C ASN A 97 -13.11 0.56 -10.79
N ALA A 98 -12.35 0.83 -11.85
CA ALA A 98 -12.79 0.61 -13.23
C ALA A 98 -13.00 -0.88 -13.57
N GLY A 99 -12.37 -1.79 -12.81
CA GLY A 99 -12.41 -3.25 -13.04
C GLY A 99 -13.61 -3.98 -12.42
N ASP A 100 -14.54 -3.28 -11.76
CA ASP A 100 -15.63 -3.89 -10.96
C ASP A 100 -15.14 -4.91 -9.91
N HIS A 101 -13.98 -4.63 -9.28
CA HIS A 101 -13.45 -5.46 -8.20
C HIS A 101 -14.37 -5.43 -6.96
N ARG A 102 -14.40 -6.54 -6.20
CA ARG A 102 -15.41 -6.74 -5.16
C ARG A 102 -14.83 -7.28 -3.85
N PHE A 103 -15.04 -6.52 -2.78
CA PHE A 103 -14.76 -6.97 -1.43
C PHE A 103 -16.01 -7.56 -0.77
N LEU A 104 -15.94 -8.82 -0.33
CA LEU A 104 -17.08 -9.53 0.27
C LEU A 104 -18.35 -9.46 -0.61
N GLY A 105 -18.15 -9.59 -1.92
CA GLY A 105 -19.22 -9.52 -2.93
C GLY A 105 -19.68 -8.10 -3.30
N LYS A 106 -19.18 -7.06 -2.62
CA LYS A 106 -19.59 -5.67 -2.78
C LYS A 106 -18.53 -4.88 -3.57
N ARG A 107 -18.99 -4.13 -4.56
CA ARG A 107 -18.16 -3.24 -5.36
C ARG A 107 -17.68 -2.06 -4.50
N HIS A 108 -16.40 -1.71 -4.59
CA HIS A 108 -15.80 -0.58 -3.87
C HIS A 108 -15.32 0.54 -4.80
N LEU A 109 -14.92 1.68 -4.23
CA LEU A 109 -14.42 2.85 -4.99
C LEU A 109 -12.91 2.84 -5.24
N VAL A 110 -12.16 2.00 -4.53
CA VAL A 110 -10.69 2.05 -4.48
C VAL A 110 -10.03 0.92 -5.26
N ALA A 111 -8.72 1.00 -5.47
CA ALA A 111 -7.91 -0.12 -5.94
C ALA A 111 -7.51 -1.00 -4.73
N ARG A 112 -8.38 -1.93 -4.32
CA ARG A 112 -8.18 -2.73 -3.10
C ARG A 112 -8.41 -4.22 -3.36
N PHE A 113 -7.91 -5.02 -2.41
CA PHE A 113 -8.05 -6.46 -2.28
C PHE A 113 -8.86 -6.88 -1.08
N SER A 114 -9.52 -8.02 -1.26
CA SER A 114 -10.60 -8.54 -0.44
C SER A 114 -10.17 -9.30 0.81
N ASP A 115 -9.02 -8.96 1.41
CA ASP A 115 -8.36 -9.83 2.41
C ASP A 115 -8.21 -11.28 1.91
N PHE A 116 -8.25 -11.46 0.58
CA PHE A 116 -8.25 -12.73 -0.16
C PHE A 116 -9.38 -13.69 0.24
N ASP A 117 -10.54 -13.16 0.65
CA ASP A 117 -11.68 -13.95 1.14
C ASP A 117 -12.29 -14.90 0.08
N ASN A 118 -12.13 -14.58 -1.20
CA ASN A 118 -12.60 -15.41 -2.31
C ASN A 118 -11.72 -16.66 -2.55
N ALA A 119 -10.47 -16.64 -2.09
CA ALA A 119 -9.52 -17.70 -2.36
C ALA A 119 -9.67 -18.89 -1.39
N THR A 120 -10.05 -20.05 -1.90
CA THR A 120 -10.24 -21.28 -1.11
C THR A 120 -9.03 -22.22 -1.15
N SER A 121 -8.00 -21.87 -1.91
CA SER A 121 -6.77 -22.63 -2.15
C SER A 121 -5.58 -21.69 -2.22
N ALA A 122 -4.35 -22.23 -2.21
CA ALA A 122 -3.13 -21.44 -2.32
C ALA A 122 -2.88 -20.89 -3.75
N GLU A 123 -3.48 -21.52 -4.75
CA GLU A 123 -3.37 -21.20 -6.17
C GLU A 123 -4.75 -21.36 -6.85
N PRO A 124 -5.01 -20.65 -7.97
CA PRO A 124 -6.21 -20.87 -8.77
C PRO A 124 -6.20 -22.27 -9.42
N ALA A 125 -7.38 -22.76 -9.80
CA ALA A 125 -7.51 -24.01 -10.54
C ALA A 125 -6.81 -23.97 -11.92
N GLU A 126 -6.78 -22.79 -12.55
CA GLU A 126 -6.08 -22.54 -13.79
C GLU A 126 -5.01 -21.46 -13.58
N ASN A 127 -3.76 -21.77 -13.95
CA ASN A 127 -2.65 -20.82 -13.90
C ASN A 127 -2.68 -19.85 -15.10
N THR A 128 -3.74 -19.06 -15.19
CA THR A 128 -3.95 -18.01 -16.19
C THR A 128 -4.06 -16.64 -15.50
N LYS A 129 -3.87 -15.54 -16.25
CA LYS A 129 -4.01 -14.18 -15.71
C LYS A 129 -5.42 -13.98 -15.14
N GLU A 130 -6.42 -14.46 -15.87
CA GLU A 130 -7.83 -14.43 -15.51
C GLU A 130 -8.11 -15.31 -14.28
N GLY A 131 -7.52 -16.51 -14.22
CA GLY A 131 -7.62 -17.41 -13.07
C GLY A 131 -7.10 -16.78 -11.79
N TRP A 132 -5.91 -16.16 -11.83
CA TRP A 132 -5.35 -15.45 -10.69
C TRP A 132 -6.16 -14.20 -10.31
N ARG A 133 -6.59 -13.38 -11.29
CA ARG A 133 -7.44 -12.21 -11.04
C ARG A 133 -8.76 -12.60 -10.38
N ALA A 134 -9.40 -13.67 -10.81
CA ALA A 134 -10.62 -14.16 -10.18
C ALA A 134 -10.34 -14.70 -8.76
N HIS A 135 -9.22 -15.39 -8.58
CA HIS A 135 -8.82 -15.99 -7.32
C HIS A 135 -8.44 -14.96 -6.25
N LEU A 136 -7.73 -13.91 -6.63
CA LEU A 136 -7.19 -12.87 -5.74
C LEU A 136 -7.84 -11.49 -5.92
N ASP A 137 -9.03 -11.45 -6.53
CA ASP A 137 -9.82 -10.22 -6.71
C ASP A 137 -9.04 -9.08 -7.38
N GLY A 138 -8.38 -9.40 -8.49
CA GLY A 138 -7.68 -8.43 -9.34
C GLY A 138 -6.14 -8.49 -9.28
N ILE A 139 -5.55 -9.10 -8.25
CA ILE A 139 -4.09 -9.34 -8.20
C ILE A 139 -3.72 -10.53 -9.06
N TYR A 140 -2.60 -10.42 -9.77
CA TYR A 140 -2.05 -11.54 -10.51
C TYR A 140 -0.51 -11.48 -10.55
N PRO A 141 0.16 -12.65 -10.54
CA PRO A 141 1.60 -12.72 -10.66
C PRO A 141 2.06 -12.39 -12.09
N ILE A 142 3.12 -11.61 -12.27
CA ILE A 142 3.70 -11.24 -13.58
C ILE A 142 5.18 -11.62 -13.66
N LEU A 143 5.70 -11.85 -14.86
CA LEU A 143 7.14 -12.11 -15.08
C LEU A 143 7.94 -10.82 -15.20
N THR A 144 7.44 -9.89 -16.01
CA THR A 144 8.02 -8.55 -16.22
C THR A 144 6.97 -7.52 -15.84
N SER A 145 7.33 -6.23 -15.79
CA SER A 145 6.40 -5.14 -15.47
C SER A 145 5.12 -5.14 -16.30
N THR A 146 5.11 -5.75 -17.49
CA THR A 146 3.96 -5.73 -18.41
C THR A 146 3.36 -7.11 -18.73
N ASP A 147 4.07 -8.23 -18.48
CA ASP A 147 3.66 -9.53 -19.04
C ASP A 147 3.39 -10.60 -17.96
N PHE A 148 2.14 -11.07 -17.91
CA PHE A 148 1.79 -12.37 -17.33
C PHE A 148 2.26 -13.48 -18.30
N ASN A 149 2.81 -14.59 -17.78
CA ASN A 149 2.99 -15.78 -18.61
C ASN A 149 2.74 -17.09 -17.83
N ALA A 150 2.64 -18.19 -18.58
CA ALA A 150 2.27 -19.52 -18.08
C ALA A 150 3.17 -20.07 -16.96
N ALA A 151 4.29 -19.43 -16.64
CA ALA A 151 5.19 -19.87 -15.59
C ALA A 151 4.83 -19.30 -14.21
N ALA A 152 3.79 -18.48 -14.06
CA ALA A 152 3.54 -17.71 -12.84
C ALA A 152 3.40 -18.53 -11.53
N THR A 153 2.90 -19.76 -11.53
CA THR A 153 2.92 -20.67 -10.34
C THR A 153 4.32 -21.16 -10.00
N ALA A 154 5.14 -21.51 -11.01
CA ALA A 154 6.55 -21.89 -10.83
C ALA A 154 7.43 -20.76 -10.27
N SER A 155 6.81 -19.61 -9.99
CA SER A 155 7.47 -18.53 -9.30
C SER A 155 7.58 -18.82 -7.80
N GLY A 156 6.72 -19.61 -7.15
CA GLY A 156 6.63 -19.65 -5.68
C GLY A 156 5.84 -18.51 -5.07
N ALA A 157 5.05 -17.82 -5.90
CA ALA A 157 4.00 -16.90 -5.49
C ALA A 157 2.76 -17.73 -5.15
N THR A 158 2.36 -17.74 -3.90
CA THR A 158 1.22 -18.50 -3.38
C THR A 158 0.39 -17.63 -2.47
N LEU A 159 -0.85 -18.05 -2.22
CA LEU A 159 -1.61 -17.54 -1.09
C LEU A 159 -1.38 -18.45 0.11
N GLU A 160 -0.90 -17.89 1.21
CA GLU A 160 -0.87 -18.56 2.51
C GLU A 160 -2.22 -18.36 3.19
N LEU A 161 -2.79 -19.44 3.75
CA LEU A 161 -4.14 -19.44 4.30
C LEU A 161 -4.18 -19.21 5.82
N SER A 162 -3.02 -19.05 6.47
CA SER A 162 -2.93 -18.87 7.92
C SER A 162 -1.80 -17.89 8.32
N GLY A 163 -1.97 -17.22 9.47
CA GLY A 163 -0.94 -16.34 10.05
C GLY A 163 -0.84 -14.92 9.47
N GLY A 164 -1.73 -14.54 8.55
CA GLY A 164 -1.83 -13.16 8.04
C GLY A 164 -2.47 -12.19 9.05
N PRO A 165 -2.27 -10.87 8.89
CA PRO A 165 -2.90 -9.82 9.68
C PRO A 165 -4.32 -9.49 9.19
N THR A 166 -4.86 -10.28 8.27
CA THR A 166 -6.22 -10.15 7.75
C THR A 166 -7.21 -10.86 8.65
N ARG A 167 -8.51 -10.52 8.53
CA ARG A 167 -9.56 -11.26 9.24
C ARG A 167 -9.61 -12.73 8.82
N SER A 168 -9.34 -12.99 7.55
CA SER A 168 -9.29 -14.32 6.95
C SER A 168 -8.06 -15.14 7.36
N GLY A 169 -7.04 -14.49 7.93
CA GLY A 169 -5.72 -15.07 8.17
C GLY A 169 -4.90 -15.30 6.90
N ARG A 170 -5.39 -14.86 5.72
CA ARG A 170 -4.78 -15.08 4.42
C ARG A 170 -3.84 -13.95 4.01
N TRP A 171 -2.79 -14.28 3.27
CA TRP A 171 -1.82 -13.32 2.78
C TRP A 171 -1.04 -13.87 1.57
N LEU A 172 -0.55 -12.98 0.71
CA LEU A 172 0.26 -13.37 -0.44
C LEU A 172 1.66 -13.68 0.04
N GLN A 173 2.07 -14.93 -0.08
CA GLN A 173 3.41 -15.37 0.21
C GLN A 173 4.21 -15.49 -1.08
N ARG A 174 5.44 -14.99 -1.01
CA ARG A 174 6.48 -15.22 -1.98
C ARG A 174 7.59 -16.04 -1.30
N ARG A 175 7.68 -17.33 -1.58
CA ARG A 175 8.73 -18.19 -1.04
C ARG A 175 9.90 -18.31 -2.00
N ILE A 176 11.12 -18.25 -1.47
CA ILE A 176 12.35 -18.59 -2.18
C ILE A 176 12.52 -20.11 -2.11
N THR A 177 12.43 -20.81 -3.25
CA THR A 177 12.69 -22.25 -3.34
C THR A 177 13.96 -22.52 -4.14
N GLN A 178 14.60 -23.67 -3.93
CA GLN A 178 15.82 -24.02 -4.67
C GLN A 178 15.54 -24.11 -6.18
N GLU A 179 14.37 -24.61 -6.58
CA GLU A 179 13.97 -24.70 -7.99
C GLU A 179 13.90 -23.32 -8.65
N ILE A 180 13.36 -22.31 -7.95
CA ILE A 180 13.34 -20.93 -8.43
C ILE A 180 14.76 -20.39 -8.54
N ARG A 181 15.62 -20.73 -7.57
CA ARG A 181 17.02 -20.31 -7.59
C ARG A 181 17.78 -20.84 -8.80
N ASP A 182 17.58 -22.12 -9.08
CA ASP A 182 18.23 -22.81 -10.19
C ASP A 182 17.70 -22.33 -11.55
N ALA A 183 16.39 -22.06 -11.66
CA ALA A 183 15.76 -21.59 -12.88
C ALA A 183 16.15 -20.16 -13.27
N TYR A 184 16.52 -19.34 -12.30
CA TYR A 184 16.81 -17.92 -12.48
C TYR A 184 18.07 -17.52 -11.70
N PRO A 185 19.29 -17.78 -12.20
CA PRO A 185 20.53 -17.53 -11.45
C PRO A 185 21.05 -16.08 -11.50
N GLN A 186 20.42 -15.16 -12.24
CA GLN A 186 20.84 -13.75 -12.40
C GLN A 186 19.61 -12.82 -12.42
N ASN A 187 19.27 -12.15 -11.30
CA ASN A 187 17.87 -11.84 -10.96
C ASN A 187 17.43 -10.38 -10.79
N TYR A 188 17.41 -9.63 -11.88
CA TYR A 188 16.57 -8.43 -11.95
C TYR A 188 15.18 -8.69 -12.55
N ARG A 189 14.82 -9.95 -12.86
CA ARG A 189 13.59 -10.31 -13.61
C ARG A 189 12.63 -11.21 -12.83
N LEU A 190 12.84 -11.39 -11.53
CA LEU A 190 12.08 -12.35 -10.74
C LEU A 190 10.83 -11.72 -10.11
N ARG A 191 9.77 -11.75 -10.93
CA ARG A 191 8.33 -11.96 -10.67
C ARG A 191 7.66 -11.25 -9.50
N ASN A 192 6.65 -10.48 -9.87
CA ASN A 192 5.92 -9.53 -9.03
C ASN A 192 4.46 -9.93 -8.93
N TRP A 193 3.76 -9.44 -7.92
CA TRP A 193 2.31 -9.32 -7.98
C TRP A 193 1.96 -7.97 -8.57
N ASN A 194 1.28 -7.95 -9.71
CA ASN A 194 0.74 -6.72 -10.24
C ASN A 194 -0.54 -6.38 -9.50
N LEU A 195 -0.55 -5.23 -8.86
CA LEU A 195 -1.70 -4.67 -8.16
C LEU A 195 -2.58 -3.85 -9.09
N TRP A 196 -1.93 -3.12 -10.00
CA TRP A 196 -2.54 -2.03 -10.74
C TRP A 196 -1.76 -1.74 -12.00
N ASP A 197 -2.49 -1.61 -13.11
CA ASP A 197 -1.98 -1.37 -14.46
C ASP A 197 -2.99 -0.47 -15.18
N THR A 198 -2.99 0.80 -14.81
CA THR A 198 -3.72 1.86 -15.52
C THR A 198 -2.74 2.98 -15.81
N ASN A 199 -2.93 3.65 -16.94
CA ASN A 199 -2.03 4.68 -17.44
C ASN A 199 -2.73 6.04 -17.33
N GLU A 200 -3.11 6.41 -16.11
CA GLU A 200 -3.91 7.60 -15.80
C GLU A 200 -3.15 8.56 -14.90
N TYR A 201 -3.45 9.86 -15.03
CA TYR A 201 -2.88 10.90 -14.18
C TYR A 201 -3.69 11.01 -12.91
N HIS A 202 -3.00 10.92 -11.77
CA HIS A 202 -3.60 11.12 -10.46
C HIS A 202 -2.85 12.23 -9.71
N PRO A 203 -3.56 13.16 -9.04
CA PRO A 203 -2.92 14.22 -8.27
C PRO A 203 -2.28 13.67 -6.99
N GLN A 204 -2.81 12.57 -6.46
CA GLN A 204 -2.40 11.97 -5.21
C GLN A 204 -2.48 10.45 -5.30
N MET A 205 -1.68 9.76 -4.48
CA MET A 205 -1.76 8.33 -4.28
C MET A 205 -1.44 7.99 -2.83
N TYR A 206 -2.34 7.24 -2.19
CA TYR A 206 -2.09 6.58 -0.92
C TYR A 206 -1.98 5.07 -1.13
N LEU A 207 -0.90 4.49 -0.62
CA LEU A 207 -0.74 3.06 -0.48
C LEU A 207 -0.71 2.68 1.00
N SER A 208 -1.33 1.56 1.34
CA SER A 208 -1.02 0.81 2.56
C SER A 208 -0.95 -0.69 2.27
N CYS A 209 0.01 -1.39 2.85
CA CYS A 209 0.04 -2.85 2.89
C CYS A 209 0.78 -3.34 4.15
N TYR A 210 0.43 -4.52 4.63
CA TYR A 210 1.24 -5.21 5.63
C TYR A 210 2.30 -6.05 4.93
N VAL A 211 3.53 -5.98 5.41
CA VAL A 211 4.67 -6.73 4.92
C VAL A 211 5.23 -7.61 6.04
N ASN A 212 5.60 -8.85 5.71
CA ASN A 212 6.31 -9.76 6.62
C ASN A 212 7.47 -10.42 5.87
N LEU A 213 8.65 -10.42 6.46
CA LEU A 213 9.86 -11.03 5.89
C LEU A 213 10.27 -12.18 6.82
N SER A 214 10.90 -13.24 6.31
CA SER A 214 11.36 -14.30 7.20
C SER A 214 12.60 -13.88 7.99
N THR A 215 13.77 -13.92 7.37
CA THR A 215 15.11 -13.67 7.95
C THR A 215 16.05 -13.03 6.93
N THR A 216 15.50 -12.63 5.78
CA THR A 216 16.29 -12.26 4.62
C THR A 216 17.00 -10.94 4.90
N GLU A 217 18.33 -10.94 4.93
CA GLU A 217 19.12 -9.71 5.18
C GLU A 217 18.97 -8.69 4.03
N GLU A 218 18.71 -9.17 2.82
CA GLU A 218 18.52 -8.37 1.60
C GLU A 218 17.38 -8.94 0.72
N PRO A 219 16.09 -8.82 1.11
CA PRO A 219 14.96 -9.43 0.40
C PRO A 219 14.64 -8.74 -0.93
N GLY A 220 15.49 -7.81 -1.37
CA GLY A 220 15.24 -6.90 -2.48
C GLY A 220 14.08 -5.93 -2.23
N LYS A 221 13.47 -5.47 -3.33
CA LYS A 221 12.39 -4.49 -3.35
C LYS A 221 11.05 -5.19 -3.19
N TYR A 222 10.52 -5.21 -1.96
CA TYR A 222 9.21 -5.82 -1.70
C TYR A 222 8.02 -4.98 -2.14
N PHE A 223 8.23 -3.70 -2.46
CA PHE A 223 7.21 -2.88 -3.10
C PHE A 223 7.87 -1.99 -4.15
N ARG A 224 7.20 -1.78 -5.28
CA ARG A 224 7.62 -0.81 -6.29
C ARG A 224 6.46 -0.28 -7.10
N PHE A 225 6.43 1.01 -7.35
CA PHE A 225 5.61 1.58 -8.41
C PHE A 225 6.46 2.44 -9.33
N TYR A 226 6.03 2.49 -10.58
CA TYR A 226 6.64 3.33 -11.60
C TYR A 226 5.63 4.39 -11.97
N TRP A 227 6.14 5.59 -12.16
CA TRP A 227 5.35 6.66 -12.73
C TRP A 227 6.12 7.33 -13.84
N THR A 228 5.35 7.90 -14.75
CA THR A 228 5.85 8.73 -15.82
C THR A 228 5.30 10.13 -15.61
N ASP A 229 6.18 11.11 -15.77
CA ASP A 229 5.79 12.47 -16.12
C ASP A 229 6.24 12.68 -17.58
N SER A 230 5.46 13.46 -18.33
CA SER A 230 5.82 14.01 -19.63
C SER A 230 7.23 14.64 -19.68
N SER A 231 7.78 15.07 -18.55
CA SER A 231 9.04 15.80 -18.47
C SER A 231 10.28 14.97 -18.05
N VAL A 232 10.10 13.77 -17.46
CA VAL A 232 11.23 12.96 -16.97
C VAL A 232 11.04 11.45 -17.21
N ILE A 233 12.07 10.80 -17.76
CA ILE A 233 12.03 9.39 -18.13
C ILE A 233 12.33 8.51 -16.89
N ASN A 234 11.33 7.72 -16.51
CA ASN A 234 11.36 6.58 -15.59
C ASN A 234 11.74 6.90 -14.14
N HIS A 235 10.81 7.51 -13.42
CA HIS A 235 10.88 7.51 -11.98
C HIS A 235 10.16 6.29 -11.39
N ASN A 236 10.73 5.75 -10.33
CA ASN A 236 10.12 4.68 -9.58
C ASN A 236 10.36 4.86 -8.10
N VAL A 237 9.43 4.35 -7.30
CA VAL A 237 9.56 4.34 -5.86
C VAL A 237 9.48 2.91 -5.42
N TRP A 238 10.34 2.54 -4.49
CA TRP A 238 10.34 1.22 -3.91
C TRP A 238 10.63 1.27 -2.42
N THR A 239 10.29 0.18 -1.76
CA THR A 239 10.74 -0.11 -0.40
C THR A 239 11.42 -1.47 -0.36
N ALA A 240 12.40 -1.58 0.52
CA ALA A 240 13.27 -2.74 0.68
C ALA A 240 13.75 -2.83 2.14
N LEU A 241 14.36 -3.96 2.50
CA LEU A 241 15.12 -4.09 3.73
C LEU A 241 16.60 -4.11 3.35
N GLN A 242 17.43 -3.35 4.07
CA GLN A 242 18.88 -3.37 3.91
C GLN A 242 19.52 -3.54 5.28
N GLY A 243 20.03 -4.75 5.57
CA GLY A 243 20.43 -5.14 6.91
C GLY A 243 19.20 -5.21 7.83
N SER A 244 19.25 -4.55 8.99
CA SER A 244 18.11 -4.50 9.93
C SER A 244 17.19 -3.29 9.72
N THR A 245 17.45 -2.48 8.68
CA THR A 245 16.78 -1.20 8.47
C THR A 245 15.88 -1.22 7.25
N LEU A 246 14.65 -0.78 7.49
CA LEU A 246 13.66 -0.48 6.47
C LEU A 246 14.12 0.68 5.58
N THR A 247 14.07 0.47 4.27
CA THR A 247 14.53 1.42 3.26
C THR A 247 13.36 1.77 2.35
N ALA A 248 13.29 3.04 1.99
CA ALA A 248 12.36 3.55 0.98
C ALA A 248 13.15 4.43 0.02
N ARG A 249 12.78 4.48 -1.25
CA ARG A 249 13.52 5.31 -2.20
C ARG A 249 12.60 5.79 -3.31
N ALA A 250 12.78 7.04 -3.73
CA ALA A 250 12.41 7.53 -5.04
C ALA A 250 13.67 7.56 -5.92
N GLU A 251 13.65 6.84 -7.04
CA GLU A 251 14.74 6.76 -8.02
C GLU A 251 14.32 7.43 -9.32
N GLY A 252 15.11 8.39 -9.80
CA GLY A 252 15.14 8.79 -11.20
C GLY A 252 16.18 7.99 -11.98
N SER A 253 16.17 8.07 -13.31
CA SER A 253 17.12 7.35 -14.16
C SER A 253 18.58 7.78 -13.88
N ASN A 254 19.35 6.89 -13.24
CA ASN A 254 20.82 6.86 -13.15
C ASN A 254 21.58 7.92 -12.33
N ASP A 255 20.94 8.84 -11.62
CA ASP A 255 21.67 9.96 -10.99
C ASP A 255 22.22 9.73 -9.57
N GLY A 256 22.22 8.47 -9.09
CA GLY A 256 23.06 8.09 -7.95
C GLY A 256 22.76 8.79 -6.61
N MET A 257 21.56 9.38 -6.44
CA MET A 257 21.16 9.93 -5.15
C MET A 257 21.12 8.83 -4.09
N PRO A 258 21.65 9.06 -2.88
CA PRO A 258 21.68 8.06 -1.83
C PRO A 258 20.26 7.58 -1.54
N GLY A 259 20.09 6.26 -1.40
CA GLY A 259 18.85 5.69 -0.87
C GLY A 259 18.47 6.38 0.44
N ILE A 260 17.18 6.41 0.75
CA ILE A 260 16.72 6.90 2.04
C ILE A 260 16.63 5.69 2.96
N TYR A 261 17.39 5.73 4.04
CA TYR A 261 17.44 4.64 5.00
C TYR A 261 16.74 5.11 6.25
N ALA A 262 15.77 4.39 6.77
CA ALA A 262 15.11 4.88 7.98
C ALA A 262 15.98 4.62 9.23
N ASP A 263 16.83 5.57 9.63
CA ASP A 263 17.51 5.53 10.95
C ASP A 263 16.49 5.85 12.06
N PRO A 264 16.42 5.00 13.10
CA PRO A 264 15.27 4.18 13.45
C PRO A 264 14.06 4.98 13.94
N PRO A 265 12.95 5.02 13.16
CA PRO A 265 11.61 5.17 13.71
C PRO A 265 10.90 3.81 13.83
N ALA A 266 11.14 2.85 12.93
CA ALA A 266 10.51 1.54 12.96
C ALA A 266 11.57 0.42 12.86
N SER A 267 11.81 -0.28 13.97
CA SER A 267 12.62 -1.49 13.96
C SER A 267 11.89 -2.62 13.23
N TYR A 268 12.57 -3.28 12.31
CA TYR A 268 12.09 -4.53 11.74
C TYR A 268 12.50 -5.71 12.62
N GLN A 269 11.60 -6.68 12.77
CA GLN A 269 11.90 -7.98 13.35
C GLN A 269 11.44 -9.06 12.38
N ASP A 270 12.32 -10.03 12.16
CA ASP A 270 12.05 -11.25 11.42
C ASP A 270 10.71 -11.88 11.79
N ASN A 271 9.96 -12.29 10.79
CA ASN A 271 8.64 -12.92 10.89
C ASN A 271 7.55 -12.05 11.56
N THR A 272 7.76 -10.73 11.66
CA THR A 272 6.74 -9.79 12.16
C THR A 272 6.07 -9.02 11.02
N TRP A 273 4.77 -8.76 11.19
CA TRP A 273 4.00 -7.93 10.29
C TRP A 273 4.23 -6.44 10.58
N ILE A 274 4.57 -5.69 9.54
CA ILE A 274 4.68 -4.22 9.59
C ILE A 274 3.74 -3.63 8.56
N ARG A 275 2.93 -2.65 8.96
CA ARG A 275 2.13 -1.85 8.03
C ARG A 275 3.00 -0.79 7.38
N TYR A 276 3.21 -0.89 6.09
CA TYR A 276 3.82 0.14 5.26
C TYR A 276 2.77 1.07 4.69
N GLU A 277 3.06 2.36 4.66
CA GLU A 277 2.22 3.35 4.02
C GLU A 277 3.06 4.34 3.20
N ILE A 278 2.50 4.80 2.09
CA ILE A 278 3.12 5.78 1.20
C ILE A 278 2.08 6.82 0.86
N LEU A 279 2.43 8.09 1.05
CA LEU A 279 1.65 9.24 0.60
C LEU A 279 2.47 9.90 -0.51
N ALA A 280 2.03 9.77 -1.76
CA ALA A 280 2.59 10.48 -2.90
C ALA A 280 1.64 11.58 -3.34
N ASP A 281 2.05 12.83 -3.14
CA ASP A 281 1.35 14.04 -3.56
C ASP A 281 2.01 14.55 -4.84
N PHE A 282 1.52 14.10 -5.99
CA PHE A 282 2.04 14.49 -7.29
C PHE A 282 1.69 15.94 -7.66
N GLU A 283 0.67 16.53 -7.01
CA GLU A 283 0.31 17.93 -7.24
C GLU A 283 1.33 18.87 -6.58
N ASN A 284 1.75 18.53 -5.35
CA ASN A 284 2.73 19.31 -4.60
C ASN A 284 4.17 18.81 -4.74
N ASP A 285 4.37 17.75 -5.52
CA ASP A 285 5.65 17.09 -5.72
C ASP A 285 6.30 16.68 -4.38
N VAL A 286 5.54 15.97 -3.54
CA VAL A 286 5.96 15.49 -2.22
C VAL A 286 5.67 14.01 -2.06
N ILE A 287 6.61 13.23 -1.54
CA ILE A 287 6.36 11.85 -1.11
C ILE A 287 6.87 11.59 0.29
N SER A 288 6.06 10.86 1.07
CA SER A 288 6.35 10.52 2.46
C SER A 288 6.09 9.03 2.68
N PHE A 289 6.91 8.43 3.55
CA PHE A 289 6.87 7.00 3.86
C PHE A 289 6.61 6.80 5.34
N TYR A 290 5.80 5.79 5.67
CA TYR A 290 5.46 5.45 7.03
C TYR A 290 5.58 3.95 7.26
N ALA A 291 5.93 3.57 8.49
CA ALA A 291 5.83 2.21 8.99
C ALA A 291 5.08 2.24 10.32
N ASN A 292 4.04 1.42 10.46
CA ASN A 292 3.14 1.36 11.61
C ASN A 292 2.61 2.75 12.04
N GLY A 293 2.22 3.58 11.06
CA GLY A 293 1.73 4.93 11.29
C GLY A 293 2.81 5.96 11.69
N GLN A 294 4.08 5.55 11.78
CA GLN A 294 5.19 6.44 12.09
C GLN A 294 5.94 6.84 10.81
N MET A 295 6.14 8.14 10.63
CA MET A 295 6.89 8.68 9.49
C MET A 295 8.35 8.21 9.56
N LEU A 296 8.82 7.62 8.47
CA LEU A 296 10.21 7.24 8.31
C LEU A 296 11.09 8.49 8.18
N LYS A 297 12.27 8.51 8.81
CA LYS A 297 13.23 9.62 8.80
C LYS A 297 14.65 9.07 8.74
N ASP A 298 15.58 9.82 8.15
CA ASP A 298 17.02 9.53 8.13
C ASP A 298 17.78 10.82 8.49
N ALA A 299 17.94 11.09 9.78
CA ALA A 299 18.68 12.28 10.17
C ALA A 299 20.16 12.22 9.74
N SER A 300 20.75 11.02 9.62
CA SER A 300 22.17 10.87 9.29
C SER A 300 22.45 11.17 7.81
N ARG A 301 21.45 10.98 6.93
CA ARG A 301 21.50 11.33 5.50
C ARG A 301 20.66 12.56 5.12
N GLY A 302 20.12 13.29 6.10
CA GLY A 302 19.40 14.55 5.88
C GLY A 302 17.97 14.40 5.37
N TYR A 303 17.35 13.23 5.50
CA TYR A 303 15.94 13.02 5.18
C TYR A 303 15.06 13.25 6.42
N THR A 304 14.15 14.22 6.32
CA THR A 304 13.31 14.66 7.44
C THR A 304 11.89 14.10 7.41
N GLY A 305 11.58 13.21 6.46
CA GLY A 305 10.30 12.50 6.37
C GLY A 305 9.46 12.79 5.12
N GLU A 306 9.86 13.80 4.36
CA GLU A 306 9.25 14.17 3.08
C GLU A 306 10.35 14.34 2.04
N ILE A 307 10.12 13.85 0.83
CA ILE A 307 10.96 14.10 -0.34
C ILE A 307 10.18 15.02 -1.27
N SER A 308 10.79 16.12 -1.72
CA SER A 308 10.19 16.99 -2.73
C SER A 308 11.07 17.19 -3.96
N GLY A 309 10.48 17.53 -5.10
CA GLY A 309 11.21 17.79 -6.35
C GLY A 309 11.44 16.54 -7.22
N TRP A 310 10.71 15.45 -7.00
CA TRP A 310 11.00 14.12 -7.56
C TRP A 310 9.84 13.43 -8.26
N LEU A 311 8.62 13.62 -7.77
CA LEU A 311 7.41 13.09 -8.38
C LEU A 311 7.07 13.82 -9.69
N GLY A 312 7.42 15.09 -9.80
CA GLY A 312 6.97 15.96 -10.90
C GLY A 312 5.50 16.37 -10.75
N THR A 313 5.00 17.26 -11.61
CA THR A 313 3.61 17.72 -11.57
C THR A 313 2.71 16.81 -12.40
N GLY A 314 1.90 15.99 -11.74
CA GLY A 314 1.01 15.03 -12.40
C GLY A 314 1.69 13.69 -12.65
N GLY A 315 1.59 12.80 -11.67
CA GLY A 315 2.12 11.45 -11.76
C GLY A 315 1.17 10.57 -12.55
N LYS A 316 1.68 10.03 -13.65
CA LYS A 316 1.00 8.95 -14.37
C LYS A 316 1.57 7.63 -13.89
N ILE A 317 0.84 6.94 -13.02
CA ILE A 317 1.27 5.61 -12.58
C ILE A 317 1.24 4.70 -13.82
N ASP A 318 2.29 3.93 -14.01
CA ASP A 318 2.38 2.98 -15.13
C ASP A 318 2.05 1.58 -14.62
N TYR A 319 2.73 1.16 -13.55
CA TYR A 319 2.48 -0.12 -12.91
C TYR A 319 2.86 -0.12 -11.44
N PHE A 320 2.12 -0.92 -10.68
CA PHE A 320 2.27 -1.07 -9.24
C PHE A 320 2.51 -2.53 -8.87
N LEU A 321 3.60 -2.79 -8.17
CA LEU A 321 4.16 -4.11 -7.98
C LEU A 321 4.38 -4.39 -6.50
N LEU A 322 3.84 -5.51 -6.01
CA LEU A 322 4.29 -6.13 -4.77
C LEU A 322 5.34 -7.18 -5.11
N SER A 323 6.38 -7.28 -4.28
CA SER A 323 7.53 -8.18 -4.50
C SER A 323 8.24 -7.94 -5.83
N ASN A 324 8.67 -6.69 -6.10
CA ASN A 324 9.25 -6.30 -7.40
C ASN A 324 10.59 -6.99 -7.71
N THR A 325 11.48 -7.02 -6.74
CA THR A 325 12.68 -7.84 -6.83
C THR A 325 12.78 -8.55 -5.51
N VAL A 326 12.67 -9.87 -5.51
CA VAL A 326 13.31 -10.62 -4.45
C VAL A 326 14.73 -10.79 -4.91
N ASP A 327 15.64 -9.96 -4.40
CA ASP A 327 17.06 -10.27 -4.53
C ASP A 327 17.23 -11.60 -3.80
N MET A 328 17.56 -12.64 -4.56
CA MET A 328 17.68 -13.99 -4.02
C MET A 328 18.99 -14.19 -3.26
N ASP A 329 19.45 -13.12 -2.61
CA ASP A 329 20.43 -13.23 -1.55
C ASP A 329 19.79 -13.91 -0.33
N GLY A 330 18.46 -14.04 -0.31
CA GLY A 330 17.76 -14.91 0.61
C GLY A 330 17.95 -16.41 0.37
N ASP A 331 17.96 -17.16 1.47
CA ASP A 331 18.12 -18.61 1.47
C ASP A 331 16.84 -19.35 1.07
N ALA A 332 17.00 -20.59 0.60
CA ALA A 332 15.84 -21.44 0.31
C ALA A 332 15.01 -21.67 1.59
N GLY A 333 13.70 -21.41 1.50
CA GLY A 333 12.77 -21.45 2.62
C GLY A 333 12.39 -20.06 3.14
N GLU A 334 13.16 -19.03 2.82
CA GLU A 334 12.82 -17.66 3.16
C GLU A 334 11.61 -17.14 2.36
N PHE A 335 10.96 -16.11 2.88
CA PHE A 335 9.78 -15.54 2.23
C PHE A 335 9.62 -14.04 2.43
N LEU A 336 8.81 -13.48 1.54
CA LEU A 336 8.21 -12.16 1.62
C LEU A 336 6.69 -12.29 1.57
N GLY A 337 6.01 -11.66 2.51
CA GLY A 337 4.57 -11.68 2.69
C GLY A 337 3.92 -10.33 2.49
N HIS A 338 2.77 -10.31 1.84
CA HIS A 338 1.91 -9.14 1.69
C HIS A 338 0.50 -9.42 2.15
N ALA A 339 -0.07 -8.51 2.93
CA ALA A 339 -1.44 -8.59 3.39
C ALA A 339 -2.14 -7.23 3.35
N MET A 340 -3.46 -7.26 3.16
CA MET A 340 -4.32 -6.08 3.09
C MET A 340 -3.78 -4.97 2.17
N PRO A 341 -3.33 -5.25 0.93
CA PRO A 341 -2.92 -4.19 0.04
C PRO A 341 -4.10 -3.26 -0.28
N TYR A 342 -3.85 -1.96 -0.17
CA TYR A 342 -4.81 -0.88 -0.36
C TYR A 342 -4.16 0.23 -1.16
N LEU A 343 -4.74 0.57 -2.30
CA LEU A 343 -4.31 1.67 -3.16
C LEU A 343 -5.49 2.61 -3.42
N ASP A 344 -5.26 3.90 -3.25
CA ASP A 344 -6.25 4.95 -3.43
C ASP A 344 -5.60 6.16 -4.12
N PHE A 345 -6.34 6.86 -4.97
CA PHE A 345 -5.87 8.06 -5.67
C PHE A 345 -6.30 9.36 -4.99
N SER A 346 -6.46 9.28 -3.67
CA SER A 346 -6.71 10.39 -2.76
C SER A 346 -6.10 10.04 -1.40
N PHE A 347 -5.89 11.06 -0.55
CA PHE A 347 -5.47 10.84 0.82
C PHE A 347 -6.62 10.62 1.81
N GLU A 348 -7.86 10.64 1.31
CA GLU A 348 -9.07 10.49 2.11
C GLU A 348 -9.39 9.02 2.35
N ARG A 349 -9.45 8.57 3.60
CA ARG A 349 -9.80 7.17 3.92
C ARG A 349 -10.49 7.05 5.26
N ILE A 350 -11.22 5.95 5.44
CA ILE A 350 -11.79 5.58 6.73
C ILE A 350 -10.90 4.53 7.38
N GLU A 351 -10.55 4.75 8.65
CA GLU A 351 -9.87 3.76 9.46
C GLU A 351 -10.65 3.43 10.72
N LEU A 352 -10.61 2.16 11.09
CA LEU A 352 -11.11 1.63 12.34
C LEU A 352 -9.92 1.45 13.29
N ALA A 353 -9.98 2.00 14.50
CA ALA A 353 -8.90 1.93 15.49
C ALA A 353 -9.40 1.38 16.84
N ASP A 354 -8.46 0.94 17.67
CA ASP A 354 -8.67 0.44 19.03
C ASP A 354 -8.77 1.52 20.12
N ALA A 355 -8.61 2.79 19.75
CA ALA A 355 -8.69 3.91 20.69
C ALA A 355 -9.53 5.06 20.13
N PRO A 356 -10.28 5.81 20.98
CA PRO A 356 -11.08 6.96 20.56
C PRO A 356 -10.24 8.21 20.24
N VAL A 357 -8.95 8.19 20.60
CA VAL A 357 -7.98 9.24 20.30
C VAL A 357 -6.94 8.64 19.35
N TRP A 358 -6.80 9.23 18.16
CA TRP A 358 -5.98 8.67 17.08
C TRP A 358 -4.54 8.43 17.53
N GLU A 359 -3.94 9.38 18.25
CA GLU A 359 -2.56 9.31 18.74
C GLU A 359 -2.32 8.19 19.77
N ASN A 360 -3.38 7.69 20.41
CA ASN A 360 -3.30 6.62 21.41
C ASN A 360 -3.55 5.22 20.84
N ARG A 361 -3.86 5.10 19.54
CA ARG A 361 -4.14 3.80 18.92
C ARG A 361 -2.90 2.91 18.92
N THR A 362 -3.09 1.62 19.16
CA THR A 362 -2.04 0.61 18.97
C THR A 362 -2.25 -0.19 17.69
N GLN A 363 -3.49 -0.22 17.20
CA GLN A 363 -3.86 -0.91 15.97
C GLN A 363 -4.90 -0.10 15.20
N SER A 364 -4.79 -0.13 13.87
CA SER A 364 -5.78 0.45 12.97
C SER A 364 -5.92 -0.35 11.68
N VAL A 365 -7.13 -0.36 11.13
CA VAL A 365 -7.51 -1.13 9.95
C VAL A 365 -8.30 -0.24 8.99
N ILE A 366 -7.82 -0.13 7.75
CA ILE A 366 -8.52 0.60 6.70
C ILE A 366 -9.85 -0.09 6.37
N GLN A 367 -10.90 0.73 6.27
CA GLN A 367 -12.24 0.32 5.84
C GLN A 367 -12.41 0.59 4.34
N VAL A 368 -13.22 -0.23 3.66
CA VAL A 368 -13.41 -0.13 2.21
C VAL A 368 -14.63 0.72 1.90
N PRO A 369 -14.46 1.91 1.29
CA PRO A 369 -15.62 2.68 0.87
C PRO A 369 -16.28 2.05 -0.37
N THR A 370 -17.59 1.88 -0.30
CA THR A 370 -18.47 1.46 -1.42
C THR A 370 -19.23 2.63 -2.02
N ARG A 371 -19.40 3.71 -1.24
CA ARG A 371 -19.93 5.00 -1.68
C ARG A 371 -19.31 6.12 -0.84
N TRP A 372 -19.09 7.29 -1.43
CA TRP A 372 -18.55 8.45 -0.74
C TRP A 372 -19.14 9.74 -1.30
N THR A 373 -19.83 10.48 -0.46
CA THR A 373 -20.45 11.76 -0.75
C THR A 373 -20.15 12.74 0.38
N ASP A 374 -20.51 14.01 0.21
CA ASP A 374 -20.20 15.03 1.21
C ASP A 374 -20.87 14.79 2.58
N THR A 375 -21.98 14.07 2.59
CA THR A 375 -22.79 13.83 3.80
C THR A 375 -22.80 12.37 4.25
N GLU A 376 -22.39 11.43 3.40
CA GLU A 376 -22.49 10.00 3.68
C GLU A 376 -21.33 9.22 3.07
N ILE A 377 -20.78 8.29 3.84
CA ILE A 377 -19.78 7.32 3.40
C ILE A 377 -20.29 5.93 3.74
N ASP A 378 -20.46 5.08 2.74
CA ASP A 378 -20.77 3.67 2.96
C ASP A 378 -19.48 2.87 2.94
N ILE A 379 -19.31 2.01 3.93
CA ILE A 379 -18.19 1.08 4.02
C ILE A 379 -18.67 -0.36 4.16
N VAL A 380 -17.79 -1.29 3.81
CA VAL A 380 -17.85 -2.67 4.28
C VAL A 380 -16.91 -2.80 5.47
N VAL A 381 -17.44 -3.22 6.62
CA VAL A 381 -16.67 -3.31 7.86
C VAL A 381 -15.56 -4.37 7.75
N ASN A 382 -14.31 -3.91 7.81
CA ASN A 382 -13.14 -4.76 7.85
C ASN A 382 -12.59 -4.89 9.28
N GLN A 383 -12.58 -6.11 9.81
CA GLN A 383 -12.07 -6.40 11.14
C GLN A 383 -10.54 -6.46 11.20
N GLY A 384 -9.85 -6.81 10.10
CA GLY A 384 -8.39 -7.02 10.11
C GLY A 384 -7.94 -7.95 11.25
N THR A 385 -6.91 -7.57 12.00
CA THR A 385 -6.39 -8.33 13.16
C THR A 385 -7.14 -8.13 14.46
N PHE A 386 -8.19 -7.31 14.53
CA PHE A 386 -8.90 -7.14 15.80
C PHE A 386 -9.51 -8.47 16.25
N ALA A 387 -9.42 -8.79 17.54
CA ALA A 387 -10.05 -10.00 18.08
C ALA A 387 -11.58 -9.97 17.89
N ASP A 388 -12.18 -8.79 18.11
CA ASP A 388 -13.57 -8.46 17.85
C ASP A 388 -13.71 -6.96 17.49
N LEU A 389 -14.94 -6.55 17.18
CA LEU A 389 -15.28 -5.19 16.78
C LEU A 389 -15.87 -4.34 17.91
N SER A 390 -15.89 -4.85 19.14
CA SER A 390 -16.35 -4.08 20.30
C SER A 390 -15.35 -2.98 20.65
N ASP A 391 -15.83 -1.81 21.08
CA ASP A 391 -15.02 -0.65 21.45
C ASP A 391 -14.01 -0.25 20.36
N LYS A 392 -14.46 -0.29 19.09
CA LYS A 392 -13.68 0.22 17.96
C LYS A 392 -14.19 1.57 17.50
N HIS A 393 -13.29 2.35 16.92
CA HIS A 393 -13.48 3.78 16.71
C HIS A 393 -13.20 4.13 15.25
N LEU A 394 -14.15 4.82 14.61
CA LEU A 394 -14.03 5.23 13.21
C LEU A 394 -13.38 6.61 13.11
N PHE A 395 -12.45 6.73 12.17
CA PHE A 395 -11.76 7.97 11.85
C PHE A 395 -11.80 8.23 10.35
N LEU A 396 -12.05 9.49 9.98
CA LEU A 396 -11.77 10.02 8.65
C LEU A 396 -10.34 10.56 8.64
N LEU A 397 -9.51 10.04 7.76
CA LEU A 397 -8.17 10.56 7.53
C LEU A 397 -8.13 11.40 6.27
N LYS A 398 -7.41 12.53 6.34
CA LYS A 398 -6.95 13.33 5.20
C LYS A 398 -5.44 13.46 5.31
N GLY A 399 -4.70 12.70 4.49
CA GLY A 399 -3.28 12.51 4.71
C GLY A 399 -3.07 11.70 5.99
N MET A 400 -2.32 12.22 6.95
CA MET A 400 -2.17 11.60 8.28
C MET A 400 -2.98 12.32 9.37
N THR A 401 -3.76 13.34 9.00
CA THR A 401 -4.65 14.05 9.93
C THR A 401 -5.93 13.26 10.11
N ALA A 402 -6.26 12.90 11.35
CA ALA A 402 -7.45 12.12 11.67
C ALA A 402 -8.56 12.97 12.30
N THR A 403 -9.79 12.72 11.88
CA THR A 403 -11.02 13.27 12.46
C THR A 403 -11.83 12.12 13.03
N TYR A 404 -12.13 12.18 14.34
CA TYR A 404 -12.95 11.16 14.98
C TYR A 404 -14.41 11.24 14.52
N LEU A 405 -14.97 10.11 14.10
CA LEU A 405 -16.34 10.01 13.57
C LEU A 405 -17.31 9.39 14.58
N GLY A 406 -16.79 8.66 15.56
CA GLY A 406 -17.59 7.97 16.59
C GLY A 406 -17.18 6.50 16.77
N PRO A 407 -17.81 5.81 17.73
CA PRO A 407 -17.63 4.37 17.90
C PRO A 407 -18.34 3.59 16.77
N LEU A 408 -17.82 2.40 16.47
CA LEU A 408 -18.53 1.37 15.73
C LEU A 408 -19.50 0.66 16.72
N PRO A 409 -20.79 0.52 16.40
CA PRO A 409 -21.81 0.01 17.32
C PRO A 409 -21.74 -1.53 17.51
#